data_AF-A0A258KSW3-F1
#
_entry.id   AF-A0A258KSW3-F1
#
_cell.length_a   1.000
_cell.length_b   1.000
_cell.length_c   1.000
_cell.angle_alpha   90.00
_cell.angle_beta   90.00
_cell.angle_gamma   90.00
#
_symmetry.space_group_name_H-M   'P 1'
#
loop_
_entity.id
_entity.type
_entity.pdbx_description
1 polymer ?
#
loop_
_entity_poly.entity_id
_entity_poly.type
_entity_poly.pdbx_seq_one_letter_code
_entity_poly.pdbx_strand_id
1 'polypeptide(L)'
;MNIVNRFFLNIVLLPSSIYERMGVDIAQLKSILKIKLAMDDRRAGSFQQTRAKKNKNPIKLATLGTMLLSLFMGTFFLFSFFVGNDDVTKGTIYFSIYIFMLASTLIADFTSVLIDVRDNMIILPKPVSDKTFLLSRLLHIVVHTSKLILPMTLPAMILLAYYRGIGGVSSFALLVFLATLFTIFLINALYIFILKVTTPEKFKTIISYFQIFIAILFYASYQLVPRLVNKAAIENYRAGDSIFIWLAPPYWFAKAWNLLNNADFGISAMIFMLLSIVVPIASIWVVIKYFAPNFNRKLSMISGSEGGVAPLPKNGKIISSTTSSYLSLVSKWFSRKGAERMAFLLTYKITSRSREFKMKVYPSMGYLVVYLVMIFFTNKKITVADLSYGS
;
A
#
# COMPACT_ATOMS: atom_id res chain seq x y z
N MET A 1 4.75 -24.15 7.71
CA MET A 1 4.22 -22.93 8.36
C MET A 1 5.29 -22.39 9.28
N ASN A 2 5.65 -21.12 9.11
CA ASN A 2 6.72 -20.45 9.85
C ASN A 2 6.42 -20.26 11.34
N ILE A 3 7.46 -20.06 12.16
CA ILE A 3 7.35 -19.75 13.60
C ILE A 3 6.47 -18.51 13.83
N VAL A 4 6.68 -17.48 13.02
CA VAL A 4 5.85 -16.26 13.00
C VAL A 4 4.38 -16.59 12.76
N ASN A 5 4.07 -17.45 11.78
CA ASN A 5 2.69 -17.81 11.46
C ASN A 5 2.06 -18.67 12.56
N ARG A 6 2.84 -19.51 13.25
CA ARG A 6 2.37 -20.25 14.44
C ARG A 6 2.05 -19.28 15.58
N PHE A 7 2.90 -18.29 15.81
CA PHE A 7 2.69 -17.27 16.83
C PHE A 7 1.40 -16.47 16.56
N PHE A 8 1.23 -15.92 15.35
CA PHE A 8 0.00 -15.20 15.00
C PHE A 8 -1.25 -16.09 15.01
N LEU A 9 -1.15 -17.35 14.57
CA LEU A 9 -2.28 -18.28 14.62
C LEU A 9 -2.69 -18.56 16.07
N ASN A 10 -1.75 -18.71 16.99
CA ASN A 10 -2.06 -18.91 18.40
C ASN A 10 -2.70 -17.65 19.00
N ILE A 11 -2.15 -16.46 18.75
CA ILE A 11 -2.72 -15.19 19.23
C ILE A 11 -4.16 -15.02 18.78
N VAL A 12 -4.42 -15.26 17.50
CA VAL A 12 -5.74 -15.04 16.91
C VAL A 12 -6.77 -16.07 17.38
N LEU A 13 -6.33 -17.26 17.80
CA LEU A 13 -7.17 -18.30 18.37
C LEU A 13 -7.30 -18.21 19.91
N LEU A 14 -6.59 -17.29 20.59
CA LEU A 14 -6.73 -17.08 22.05
C LEU A 14 -8.17 -16.80 22.49
N PRO A 15 -8.96 -15.96 21.78
CA PRO A 15 -10.37 -15.75 22.12
C PRO A 15 -11.30 -16.82 21.50
N SER A 16 -10.88 -18.09 21.53
CA SER A 16 -11.65 -19.24 21.00
C SER A 16 -13.06 -19.31 21.55
N SER A 17 -13.23 -19.07 22.85
CA SER A 17 -14.53 -19.10 23.53
C SER A 17 -15.51 -18.02 23.05
N ILE A 18 -15.01 -16.89 22.52
CA ILE A 18 -15.87 -15.86 21.94
C ILE A 18 -16.40 -16.35 20.58
N TYR A 19 -15.56 -17.01 19.79
CA TYR A 19 -15.94 -17.53 18.48
C TYR A 19 -16.94 -18.70 18.58
N GLU A 20 -16.76 -19.58 19.57
CA GLU A 20 -17.74 -20.64 19.90
C GLU A 20 -19.12 -20.06 20.21
N ARG A 21 -19.18 -19.00 21.03
CA ARG A 21 -20.44 -18.30 21.34
C ARG A 21 -21.09 -17.65 20.12
N MET A 22 -20.33 -17.33 19.08
CA MET A 22 -20.86 -16.82 17.81
C MET A 22 -21.41 -17.92 16.88
N GLY A 23 -21.26 -19.20 17.26
CA GLY A 23 -21.68 -20.36 16.48
C GLY A 23 -20.69 -20.75 15.38
N VAL A 24 -19.40 -20.51 15.62
CA VAL A 24 -18.31 -20.87 14.69
C VAL A 24 -17.67 -22.20 15.11
N ASP A 25 -17.45 -23.08 14.13
CA ASP A 25 -16.67 -24.31 14.32
C ASP A 25 -15.17 -23.97 14.36
N ILE A 26 -14.57 -24.15 15.53
CA ILE A 26 -13.14 -23.83 15.77
C ILE A 26 -12.21 -24.78 15.01
N ALA A 27 -12.56 -26.06 14.87
CA ALA A 27 -11.73 -27.03 14.17
C ALA A 27 -11.64 -26.71 12.68
N GLN A 28 -12.78 -26.34 12.07
CA GLN A 28 -12.85 -25.86 10.70
C GLN A 28 -12.10 -24.52 10.54
N LEU A 29 -12.34 -23.55 11.45
CA LEU A 29 -11.69 -22.24 11.44
C LEU A 29 -10.15 -22.37 11.46
N LYS A 30 -9.62 -23.16 12.40
CA LYS A 30 -8.19 -23.42 12.56
C LYS A 30 -7.59 -24.06 11.31
N SER A 31 -8.29 -25.01 10.71
CA SER A 31 -7.85 -25.70 9.49
C SER A 31 -7.78 -24.74 8.29
N ILE A 32 -8.81 -23.92 8.10
CA ILE A 32 -8.86 -22.91 7.02
C ILE A 32 -7.74 -21.88 7.20
N LEU A 33 -7.58 -21.33 8.41
CA LEU A 33 -6.53 -20.34 8.69
C LEU A 33 -5.12 -20.91 8.50
N LYS A 34 -4.87 -22.14 8.97
CA LYS A 34 -3.58 -22.81 8.79
C LYS A 34 -3.22 -22.97 7.31
N ILE A 35 -4.19 -23.35 6.48
CA ILE A 35 -3.99 -23.50 5.03
C ILE A 35 -3.77 -22.12 4.40
N LYS A 36 -4.58 -21.11 4.73
CA LYS A 36 -4.42 -19.73 4.20
C LYS A 36 -3.03 -19.17 4.50
N LEU A 37 -2.58 -19.24 5.76
CA LEU A 37 -1.25 -18.77 6.15
C LEU A 37 -0.12 -19.57 5.49
N ALA A 38 -0.31 -20.88 5.29
CA ALA A 38 0.66 -21.70 4.57
C ALA A 38 0.71 -21.41 3.06
N MET A 39 -0.42 -21.00 2.45
CA MET A 39 -0.47 -20.54 1.07
C MET A 39 0.16 -19.17 0.89
N ASP A 40 0.01 -18.26 1.85
CA ASP A 40 0.70 -16.97 1.82
C ASP A 40 2.22 -17.11 1.87
N ASP A 41 2.73 -18.02 2.71
CA ASP A 41 4.18 -18.33 2.75
C ASP A 41 4.71 -18.81 1.38
N ARG A 42 3.85 -19.35 0.51
CA ARG A 42 4.20 -19.80 -0.85
C ARG A 42 4.04 -18.71 -1.90
N ARG A 43 3.35 -17.63 -1.60
CA ARG A 43 3.22 -16.47 -2.49
C ARG A 43 4.39 -15.54 -2.21
N ALA A 44 5.25 -15.29 -3.20
CA ALA A 44 6.19 -14.19 -3.11
C ALA A 44 5.37 -12.89 -2.93
N GLY A 45 5.66 -12.10 -1.89
CA GLY A 45 5.00 -10.82 -1.66
C GLY A 45 5.06 -9.93 -2.90
N SER A 46 4.06 -9.07 -3.09
CA SER A 46 3.91 -8.18 -4.25
C SER A 46 5.19 -7.37 -4.57
N PHE A 47 5.90 -6.94 -3.54
CA PHE A 47 7.19 -6.23 -3.67
C PHE A 47 8.38 -7.13 -4.05
N GLN A 48 8.29 -8.43 -3.77
CA GLN A 48 9.32 -9.45 -4.00
C GLN A 48 9.10 -10.23 -5.31
N GLN A 49 7.92 -10.13 -5.93
CA GLN A 49 7.63 -10.66 -7.27
C GLN A 49 8.63 -10.15 -8.33
N THR A 50 9.25 -8.99 -8.11
CA THR A 50 10.22 -8.40 -9.03
C THR A 50 11.57 -9.12 -9.04
N ARG A 51 11.93 -9.91 -8.02
CA ARG A 51 13.29 -10.52 -7.92
C ARG A 51 13.33 -12.02 -7.59
N ALA A 52 12.27 -12.62 -7.08
CA ALA A 52 12.31 -14.01 -6.59
C ALA A 52 11.90 -15.04 -7.66
N LYS A 53 12.75 -15.26 -8.67
CA LYS A 53 12.59 -16.40 -9.60
C LYS A 53 13.68 -17.48 -9.47
N LYS A 54 14.60 -17.40 -8.48
CA LYS A 54 15.84 -18.21 -8.53
C LYS A 54 16.17 -19.15 -7.36
N ASN A 55 15.40 -19.27 -6.27
CA ASN A 55 15.82 -20.15 -5.15
C ASN A 55 14.76 -21.18 -4.68
N LYS A 56 15.21 -22.43 -4.57
CA LYS A 56 14.45 -23.66 -4.24
C LYS A 56 14.12 -23.84 -2.74
N ASN A 57 14.51 -22.91 -1.86
CA ASN A 57 14.19 -22.94 -0.41
C ASN A 57 13.23 -21.81 0.03
N PRO A 58 12.02 -21.65 -0.55
CA PRO A 58 11.23 -20.40 -0.44
C PRO A 58 10.34 -20.28 0.81
N ILE A 59 10.08 -21.35 1.57
CA ILE A 59 8.93 -21.40 2.49
C ILE A 59 9.13 -20.54 3.76
N LYS A 60 10.37 -20.40 4.24
CA LYS A 60 10.67 -19.62 5.46
C LYS A 60 11.00 -18.14 5.21
N LEU A 61 11.44 -17.80 3.99
CA LEU A 61 12.01 -16.49 3.70
C LEU A 61 10.99 -15.45 3.22
N ALA A 62 9.83 -15.83 2.65
CA ALA A 62 8.90 -14.86 2.08
C ALA A 62 8.22 -13.99 3.15
N THR A 63 7.62 -14.62 4.16
CA THR A 63 7.00 -13.89 5.29
C THR A 63 8.04 -13.13 6.11
N LEU A 64 9.22 -13.71 6.32
CA LEU A 64 10.29 -13.02 7.03
C LEU A 64 10.85 -11.85 6.22
N GLY A 65 10.94 -11.99 4.89
CA GLY A 65 11.39 -10.94 3.98
C GLY A 65 10.41 -9.75 3.91
N THR A 66 9.11 -10.00 3.94
CA THR A 66 8.09 -8.92 4.01
C THR A 66 8.12 -8.20 5.36
N MET A 67 8.31 -8.92 6.47
CA MET A 67 8.51 -8.33 7.79
C MET A 67 9.82 -7.54 7.88
N LEU A 68 10.90 -8.04 7.28
CA LEU A 68 12.18 -7.33 7.22
C LEU A 68 12.08 -6.06 6.38
N LEU A 69 11.40 -6.11 5.24
CA LEU A 69 11.18 -4.94 4.39
C LEU A 69 10.32 -3.89 5.11
N SER A 70 9.24 -4.29 5.77
CA SER A 70 8.42 -3.37 6.57
C SER A 70 9.18 -2.79 7.76
N LEU A 71 10.06 -3.56 8.40
CA LEU A 71 11.00 -3.06 9.41
C LEU A 71 11.96 -2.02 8.81
N PHE A 72 12.54 -2.29 7.65
CA PHE A 72 13.42 -1.33 6.96
C PHE A 72 12.67 -0.04 6.60
N MET A 73 11.43 -0.14 6.12
CA MET A 73 10.57 1.04 5.93
C MET A 73 10.37 1.80 7.24
N GLY A 74 10.09 1.09 8.34
CA GLY A 74 9.98 1.69 9.67
C GLY A 74 11.23 2.44 10.12
N THR A 75 12.43 1.94 9.78
CA THR A 75 13.68 2.64 10.09
C THR A 75 13.82 3.95 9.30
N PHE A 76 13.34 4.00 8.05
CA PHE A 76 13.31 5.25 7.27
C PHE A 76 12.43 6.32 7.93
N PHE A 77 11.38 5.91 8.65
CA PHE A 77 10.49 6.87 9.32
C PHE A 77 11.17 7.57 10.48
N LEU A 78 12.26 7.01 11.02
CA LEU A 78 13.03 7.65 12.09
C LEU A 78 13.62 9.00 11.66
N PHE A 79 13.83 9.21 10.35
CA PHE A 79 14.23 10.50 9.81
C PHE A 79 13.30 11.65 10.28
N SER A 80 12.00 11.37 10.46
CA SER A 80 11.03 12.36 10.95
C SER A 80 11.36 12.94 12.33
N PHE A 81 12.03 12.18 13.20
CA PHE A 81 12.39 12.66 14.54
C PHE A 81 13.59 13.60 14.55
N PHE A 82 14.33 13.69 13.44
CA PHE A 82 15.44 14.63 13.25
C PHE A 82 15.01 15.94 12.58
N VAL A 83 13.72 16.10 12.24
CA VAL A 83 13.19 17.26 11.53
C VAL A 83 12.32 18.12 12.46
N GLY A 84 12.64 19.41 12.55
CA GLY A 84 11.95 20.38 13.39
C GLY A 84 12.30 20.24 14.88
N ASN A 85 12.17 21.33 15.62
CA ASN A 85 12.43 21.34 17.06
C ASN A 85 11.22 20.87 17.88
N ASP A 86 9.99 21.09 17.39
CA ASP A 86 8.78 20.75 18.11
C ASP A 86 8.31 19.31 17.86
N ASP A 87 7.79 18.67 18.91
CA ASP A 87 7.33 17.28 18.85
C ASP A 87 6.11 17.09 17.94
N VAL A 88 5.32 18.14 17.72
CA VAL A 88 4.16 18.09 16.83
C VAL A 88 4.62 17.97 15.38
N THR A 89 5.64 18.70 14.96
CA THR A 89 6.25 18.59 13.63
C THR A 89 6.84 17.20 13.41
N LYS A 90 7.64 16.70 14.36
CA LYS A 90 8.21 15.34 14.30
C LYS A 90 7.11 14.29 14.15
N GLY A 91 6.08 14.36 14.99
CA GLY A 91 4.92 13.47 14.93
C GLY A 91 4.12 13.59 13.63
N THR A 92 3.95 14.80 13.10
CA THR A 92 3.16 15.05 11.88
C THR A 92 3.85 14.43 10.68
N ILE A 93 5.17 14.60 10.57
CA ILE A 93 5.96 13.99 9.50
C ILE A 93 5.94 12.46 9.65
N TYR A 94 6.11 11.94 10.87
CA TYR A 94 6.03 10.51 11.14
C TYR A 94 4.69 9.92 10.68
N PHE A 95 3.56 10.45 11.18
CA PHE A 95 2.23 9.94 10.84
C PHE A 95 1.90 10.13 9.36
N SER A 96 2.44 11.17 8.71
CA SER A 96 2.25 11.40 7.28
C SER A 96 2.92 10.30 6.45
N ILE A 97 4.19 10.03 6.74
CA ILE A 97 4.93 8.96 6.07
C ILE A 97 4.28 7.61 6.42
N TYR A 98 3.94 7.36 7.68
CA TYR A 98 3.29 6.13 8.12
C TYR A 98 1.97 5.86 7.38
N ILE A 99 1.03 6.83 7.36
CA ILE A 99 -0.26 6.69 6.69
C ILE A 99 -0.05 6.51 5.18
N PHE A 100 0.84 7.27 4.56
CA PHE A 100 1.12 7.16 3.13
C PHE A 100 1.71 5.79 2.75
N MET A 101 2.67 5.31 3.54
CA MET A 101 3.35 4.03 3.32
C MET A 101 2.42 2.84 3.57
N LEU A 102 1.63 2.89 4.64
CA LEU A 102 0.63 1.88 4.93
C LEU A 102 -0.45 1.86 3.84
N ALA A 103 -0.89 3.04 3.37
CA ALA A 103 -1.83 3.14 2.26
C ALA A 103 -1.28 2.54 0.97
N SER A 104 -0.06 2.92 0.58
CA SER A 104 0.62 2.37 -0.60
C SER A 104 0.77 0.86 -0.53
N THR A 105 1.19 0.33 0.62
CA THR A 105 1.41 -1.11 0.83
C THR A 105 0.09 -1.88 0.77
N LEU A 106 -0.94 -1.40 1.47
CA LEU A 106 -2.27 -2.00 1.41
C LEU A 106 -2.84 -1.93 -0.01
N ILE A 107 -2.55 -0.85 -0.76
CA ILE A 107 -2.97 -0.76 -2.14
C ILE A 107 -2.31 -1.81 -3.03
N ALA A 108 -1.04 -2.09 -2.77
CA ALA A 108 -0.32 -3.12 -3.48
C ALA A 108 -0.80 -4.53 -3.17
N ASP A 109 -1.14 -4.80 -1.91
CA ASP A 109 -1.59 -6.12 -1.46
C ASP A 109 -3.08 -6.39 -1.69
N PHE A 110 -3.87 -5.35 -1.99
CA PHE A 110 -5.31 -5.47 -2.15
C PHE A 110 -5.73 -6.48 -3.23
N THR A 111 -5.04 -6.50 -4.37
CA THR A 111 -5.38 -7.43 -5.47
C THR A 111 -5.08 -8.89 -5.11
N SER A 112 -4.01 -9.14 -4.36
CA SER A 112 -3.51 -10.50 -4.08
C SER A 112 -4.08 -11.10 -2.79
N VAL A 113 -4.49 -10.27 -1.83
CA VAL A 113 -4.96 -10.70 -0.50
C VAL A 113 -6.44 -10.39 -0.28
N LEU A 114 -6.94 -9.22 -0.69
CA LEU A 114 -8.32 -8.82 -0.39
C LEU A 114 -9.35 -9.21 -1.47
N ILE A 115 -8.95 -9.21 -2.74
CA ILE A 115 -9.82 -9.59 -3.87
C ILE A 115 -9.64 -11.05 -4.28
N ASP A 116 -8.72 -11.79 -3.67
CA ASP A 116 -8.51 -13.19 -4.05
C ASP A 116 -9.62 -14.09 -3.52
N VAL A 117 -10.63 -14.24 -4.37
CA VAL A 117 -11.84 -15.05 -4.20
C VAL A 117 -11.70 -16.47 -4.73
N ARG A 118 -10.50 -16.90 -5.14
CA ARG A 118 -10.28 -18.30 -5.57
C ARG A 118 -10.59 -19.30 -4.45
N ASP A 119 -10.50 -18.85 -3.20
CA ASP A 119 -10.89 -19.62 -2.03
C ASP A 119 -12.41 -19.90 -1.97
N ASN A 120 -13.25 -19.02 -2.51
CA ASN A 120 -14.69 -19.21 -2.59
C ASN A 120 -15.04 -20.48 -3.36
N MET A 121 -14.41 -20.70 -4.51
CA MET A 121 -14.67 -21.86 -5.38
C MET A 121 -14.31 -23.20 -4.73
N ILE A 122 -13.44 -23.20 -3.72
CA ILE A 122 -12.97 -24.40 -3.02
C ILE A 122 -13.72 -24.61 -1.71
N ILE A 123 -14.10 -23.54 -1.02
CA ILE A 123 -14.67 -23.58 0.32
C ILE A 123 -16.21 -23.59 0.30
N LEU A 124 -16.87 -22.83 -0.59
CA LEU A 124 -18.34 -22.80 -0.66
C LEU A 124 -18.99 -24.16 -0.97
N PRO A 125 -18.39 -25.06 -1.77
CA PRO A 125 -18.97 -26.40 -2.00
C PRO A 125 -18.87 -27.34 -0.79
N LYS A 126 -18.17 -26.96 0.28
CA LYS A 126 -17.96 -27.78 1.48
C LYS A 126 -18.95 -27.41 2.58
N PRO A 127 -19.28 -28.33 3.50
CA PRO A 127 -20.19 -28.05 4.63
C PRO A 127 -19.49 -27.19 5.70
N VAL A 128 -19.22 -25.93 5.36
CA VAL A 128 -18.64 -24.92 6.25
C VAL A 128 -19.69 -23.85 6.49
N SER A 129 -19.94 -23.51 7.76
CA SER A 129 -20.87 -22.43 8.11
C SER A 129 -20.40 -21.09 7.54
N ASP A 130 -21.32 -20.28 7.00
CA ASP A 130 -21.03 -18.93 6.49
C ASP A 130 -20.33 -18.05 7.54
N LYS A 131 -20.69 -18.22 8.82
CA LYS A 131 -20.05 -17.51 9.94
C LYS A 131 -18.58 -17.92 10.09
N THR A 132 -18.31 -19.23 10.03
CA THR A 132 -16.94 -19.79 10.07
C THR A 132 -16.11 -19.27 8.90
N PHE A 133 -16.70 -19.22 7.71
CA PHE A 133 -16.03 -18.73 6.53
C PHE A 133 -15.68 -17.24 6.62
N LEU A 134 -16.65 -16.40 6.98
CA LEU A 134 -16.45 -14.96 7.13
C LEU A 134 -15.42 -14.63 8.21
N LEU A 135 -15.50 -15.30 9.37
CA LEU A 135 -14.52 -15.11 10.44
C LEU A 135 -13.12 -15.54 10.00
N SER A 136 -12.99 -16.68 9.29
CA SER A 136 -11.68 -17.13 8.77
C SER A 136 -11.03 -16.10 7.84
N ARG A 137 -11.84 -15.39 7.03
CA ARG A 137 -11.38 -14.34 6.14
C ARG A 137 -10.95 -13.09 6.92
N LEU A 138 -11.76 -12.62 7.87
CA LEU A 138 -11.42 -11.47 8.70
C LEU A 138 -10.14 -11.70 9.49
N LEU A 139 -10.02 -12.86 10.13
CA LEU A 139 -8.84 -13.23 10.90
C LEU A 139 -7.58 -13.35 10.04
N HIS A 140 -7.72 -13.89 8.82
CA HIS A 140 -6.61 -13.94 7.86
C HIS A 140 -6.12 -12.54 7.48
N ILE A 141 -7.04 -11.61 7.21
CA ILE A 141 -6.70 -10.20 6.92
C ILE A 141 -5.99 -9.57 8.13
N VAL A 142 -6.52 -9.74 9.34
CA VAL A 142 -5.90 -9.21 10.58
C VAL A 142 -4.47 -9.72 10.74
N VAL A 143 -4.23 -11.02 10.55
CA VAL A 143 -2.86 -11.58 10.63
C VAL A 143 -1.95 -10.98 9.56
N HIS A 144 -2.43 -10.89 8.31
CA HIS A 144 -1.65 -10.31 7.21
C HIS A 144 -1.27 -8.85 7.49
N THR A 145 -2.24 -8.02 7.86
CA THR A 145 -2.01 -6.59 8.16
C THR A 145 -1.11 -6.42 9.39
N SER A 146 -1.27 -7.27 10.42
CA SER A 146 -0.42 -7.21 11.63
C SER A 146 1.06 -7.49 11.33
N LYS A 147 1.36 -8.42 10.42
CA LYS A 147 2.73 -8.70 9.97
C LYS A 147 3.39 -7.52 9.26
N LEU A 148 2.60 -6.60 8.70
CA LEU A 148 3.11 -5.38 8.07
C LEU A 148 3.25 -4.26 9.08
N ILE A 149 2.23 -4.02 9.91
CA ILE A 149 2.19 -2.88 10.83
C ILE A 149 3.22 -3.02 11.94
N LEU A 150 3.27 -4.19 12.60
CA LEU A 150 4.09 -4.35 13.80
C LEU A 150 5.58 -4.08 13.52
N PRO A 151 6.21 -4.68 12.48
CA PRO A 151 7.60 -4.37 12.16
C PRO A 151 7.79 -2.92 11.70
N MET A 152 6.80 -2.33 11.02
CA MET A 152 6.88 -0.96 10.51
C MET A 152 6.88 0.09 11.62
N THR A 153 6.23 -0.17 12.76
CA THR A 153 6.16 0.77 13.90
C THR A 153 7.21 0.47 14.96
N LEU A 154 7.78 -0.73 14.95
CA LEU A 154 8.75 -1.22 15.93
C LEU A 154 9.94 -0.26 16.13
N PRO A 155 10.63 0.24 15.08
CA PRO A 155 11.78 1.12 15.26
C PRO A 155 11.43 2.42 16.00
N ALA A 156 10.27 3.01 15.69
CA ALA A 156 9.79 4.21 16.37
C ALA A 156 9.41 3.92 17.83
N MET A 157 8.79 2.78 18.10
CA MET A 157 8.48 2.37 19.47
C MET A 157 9.74 2.19 20.33
N ILE A 158 10.81 1.59 19.78
CA ILE A 158 12.09 1.47 20.49
C ILE A 158 12.68 2.85 20.78
N LEU A 159 12.70 3.74 19.79
CA LEU A 159 13.23 5.09 19.96
C LEU A 159 12.45 5.86 21.04
N LEU A 160 11.12 5.80 20.99
CA LEU A 160 10.26 6.46 21.98
C LEU A 160 10.36 5.83 23.37
N ALA A 161 10.59 4.52 23.47
CA ALA A 161 10.84 3.85 24.75
C ALA A 161 12.08 4.42 25.43
N TYR A 162 13.14 4.69 24.65
CA TYR A 162 14.39 5.26 25.15
C TYR A 162 14.21 6.72 25.62
N TYR A 163 13.52 7.57 24.84
CA TYR A 163 13.42 9.01 25.15
C TYR A 163 12.26 9.39 26.09
N ARG A 164 11.13 8.68 26.06
CA ARG A 164 9.88 9.04 26.79
C ARG A 164 9.35 7.96 27.73
N GLY A 165 10.03 6.81 27.80
CA GLY A 165 9.61 5.69 28.65
C GLY A 165 8.29 5.03 28.23
N ILE A 166 7.70 4.25 29.13
CA ILE A 166 6.56 3.36 28.84
C ILE A 166 5.27 4.12 28.48
N GLY A 167 5.06 5.31 29.05
CA GLY A 167 3.88 6.15 28.77
C GLY A 167 3.86 6.68 27.35
N GLY A 168 5.03 7.10 26.85
CA GLY A 168 5.20 7.55 25.46
C GLY A 168 4.96 6.45 24.44
N VAL A 169 5.42 5.23 24.73
CA VAL A 169 5.19 4.07 23.87
C VAL A 169 3.72 3.67 23.85
N SER A 170 3.06 3.66 25.00
CA SER A 170 1.66 3.23 25.12
C SER A 170 0.71 4.19 24.39
N SER A 171 0.88 5.50 24.60
CA SER A 171 0.12 6.54 23.88
C SER A 171 0.37 6.49 22.36
N PHE A 172 1.63 6.30 21.95
CA PHE A 172 1.98 6.16 20.55
C PHE A 172 1.37 4.91 19.90
N ALA A 173 1.44 3.76 20.57
CA ALA A 173 0.86 2.50 20.08
C ALA A 173 -0.65 2.60 19.85
N LEU A 174 -1.36 3.26 20.78
CA LEU A 174 -2.79 3.54 20.63
C LEU A 174 -3.08 4.41 19.40
N LEU A 175 -2.32 5.49 19.22
CA LEU A 175 -2.53 6.40 18.08
C LEU A 175 -2.15 5.77 16.74
N VAL A 176 -1.10 4.95 16.69
CA VAL A 176 -0.76 4.13 15.52
C VAL A 176 -1.89 3.16 15.18
N PHE A 177 -2.50 2.53 16.18
CA PHE A 177 -3.64 1.64 15.98
C PHE A 177 -4.86 2.41 15.41
N LEU A 178 -5.19 3.58 15.96
CA LEU A 178 -6.25 4.45 15.43
C LEU A 178 -5.94 4.93 14.01
N ALA A 179 -4.70 5.35 13.73
CA ALA A 179 -4.25 5.75 12.40
C ALA A 179 -4.33 4.58 11.39
N THR A 180 -4.04 3.35 11.83
CA THR A 180 -4.22 2.14 11.02
C THR A 180 -5.68 1.98 10.60
N LEU A 181 -6.61 2.04 11.58
CA LEU A 181 -8.04 1.88 11.32
C LEU A 181 -8.55 2.95 10.35
N PHE A 182 -8.13 4.20 10.56
CA PHE A 182 -8.43 5.31 9.66
C PHE A 182 -7.91 5.05 8.24
N THR A 183 -6.68 4.56 8.11
CA THR A 183 -6.08 4.32 6.80
C THR A 183 -6.76 3.17 6.05
N ILE A 184 -7.11 2.08 6.75
CA ILE A 184 -7.90 0.98 6.18
C ILE A 184 -9.24 1.50 5.67
N PHE A 185 -9.91 2.35 6.43
CA PHE A 185 -11.15 3.01 5.99
C PHE A 185 -10.94 3.85 4.73
N LEU A 186 -9.93 4.73 4.72
CA LEU A 186 -9.64 5.63 3.61
C LEU A 186 -9.47 4.84 2.31
N ILE A 187 -8.70 3.74 2.37
CA ILE A 187 -8.46 2.88 1.21
C ILE A 187 -9.74 2.18 0.76
N ASN A 188 -10.51 1.61 1.70
CA ASN A 188 -11.78 0.96 1.36
C ASN A 188 -12.77 1.95 0.73
N ALA A 189 -12.82 3.19 1.24
CA ALA A 189 -13.63 4.25 0.68
C ALA A 189 -13.20 4.61 -0.74
N LEU A 190 -11.89 4.80 -0.95
CA LEU A 190 -11.29 5.05 -2.26
C LEU A 190 -11.61 3.91 -3.24
N TYR A 191 -11.59 2.66 -2.80
CA TYR A 191 -11.90 1.52 -3.65
C TYR A 191 -13.35 1.41 -4.06
N ILE A 192 -14.27 1.59 -3.13
CA ILE A 192 -15.69 1.60 -3.49
C ILE A 192 -15.98 2.77 -4.43
N PHE A 193 -15.35 3.92 -4.21
CA PHE A 193 -15.45 5.06 -5.11
C PHE A 193 -14.98 4.71 -6.53
N ILE A 194 -13.76 4.15 -6.69
CA ILE A 194 -13.24 3.77 -8.01
C ILE A 194 -14.12 2.68 -8.65
N LEU A 195 -14.54 1.66 -7.90
CA LEU A 195 -15.42 0.60 -8.39
C LEU A 195 -16.85 1.08 -8.71
N LYS A 196 -17.29 2.23 -8.20
CA LYS A 196 -18.57 2.84 -8.60
C LYS A 196 -18.49 3.40 -10.02
N VAL A 197 -17.32 3.89 -10.41
CA VAL A 197 -17.08 4.53 -11.72
C VAL A 197 -16.50 3.54 -12.75
N THR A 198 -15.94 2.41 -12.29
CA THR A 198 -15.05 1.58 -13.11
C THR A 198 -15.43 0.09 -13.06
N THR A 199 -15.16 -0.66 -14.14
CA THR A 199 -15.30 -2.12 -14.18
C THR A 199 -14.17 -2.83 -13.40
N PRO A 200 -14.38 -4.08 -12.92
CA PRO A 200 -13.35 -4.91 -12.28
C PRO A 200 -11.98 -4.94 -12.97
N GLU A 201 -11.96 -5.09 -14.29
CA GLU A 201 -10.72 -5.16 -15.08
C GLU A 201 -9.99 -3.81 -15.10
N LYS A 202 -10.72 -2.72 -15.38
CA LYS A 202 -10.17 -1.37 -15.39
C LYS A 202 -9.71 -0.95 -13.98
N PHE A 203 -10.38 -1.41 -12.92
CA PHE A 203 -9.95 -1.19 -11.54
C PHE A 203 -8.56 -1.76 -11.29
N LYS A 204 -8.32 -3.02 -11.66
CA LYS A 204 -7.00 -3.66 -11.57
C LYS A 204 -5.95 -2.83 -12.33
N THR A 205 -6.28 -2.33 -13.51
CA THR A 205 -5.38 -1.46 -14.28
C THR A 205 -5.07 -0.14 -13.58
N ILE A 206 -6.07 0.55 -13.02
CA ILE A 206 -5.90 1.81 -12.27
C ILE A 206 -4.97 1.62 -11.07
N ILE A 207 -5.17 0.56 -10.29
CA ILE A 207 -4.30 0.26 -9.14
C ILE A 207 -2.84 0.11 -9.56
N SER A 208 -2.57 -0.55 -10.69
CA SER A 208 -1.20 -0.63 -11.18
C SER A 208 -0.61 0.70 -11.61
N TYR A 209 -1.39 1.55 -12.28
CA TYR A 209 -0.91 2.90 -12.61
C TYR A 209 -0.63 3.73 -11.37
N PHE A 210 -1.47 3.59 -10.33
CA PHE A 210 -1.23 4.23 -9.03
C PHE A 210 0.06 3.74 -8.37
N GLN A 211 0.36 2.44 -8.43
CA GLN A 211 1.63 1.89 -7.95
C GLN A 211 2.83 2.40 -8.75
N ILE A 212 2.73 2.48 -10.08
CA ILE A 212 3.77 3.05 -10.94
C ILE A 212 4.03 4.51 -10.56
N PHE A 213 2.96 5.29 -10.37
CA PHE A 213 3.05 6.69 -9.95
C PHE A 213 3.74 6.81 -8.58
N ILE A 214 3.33 6.01 -7.59
CA ILE A 214 3.97 6.01 -6.26
C ILE A 214 5.45 5.65 -6.36
N ALA A 215 5.82 4.66 -7.19
CA ALA A 215 7.22 4.27 -7.37
C ALA A 215 8.06 5.44 -7.92
N ILE A 216 7.56 6.13 -8.95
CA ILE A 216 8.21 7.33 -9.52
C ILE A 216 8.29 8.45 -8.48
N LEU A 217 7.21 8.69 -7.74
CA LEU A 217 7.16 9.70 -6.68
C LEU A 217 8.20 9.42 -5.59
N PHE A 218 8.38 8.17 -5.16
CA PHE A 218 9.41 7.80 -4.19
C PHE A 218 10.81 8.11 -4.70
N TYR A 219 11.10 7.72 -5.95
CA TYR A 219 12.39 7.99 -6.55
C TYR A 219 12.66 9.50 -6.68
N ALA A 220 11.67 10.27 -7.13
CA ALA A 220 11.74 11.72 -7.19
C ALA A 220 11.93 12.35 -5.82
N SER A 221 11.19 11.90 -4.81
CA SER A 221 11.29 12.42 -3.44
C SER A 221 12.67 12.15 -2.85
N TYR A 222 13.19 10.92 -3.02
CA TYR A 222 14.52 10.56 -2.57
C TYR A 222 15.63 11.42 -3.21
N GLN A 223 15.48 11.76 -4.49
CA GLN A 223 16.50 12.51 -5.22
C GLN A 223 16.39 14.03 -5.04
N LEU A 224 15.17 14.57 -4.99
CA LEU A 224 14.92 16.01 -4.99
C LEU A 224 14.82 16.59 -3.58
N VAL A 225 14.15 15.90 -2.63
CA VAL A 225 13.88 16.46 -1.29
C VAL A 225 15.17 16.87 -0.56
N PRO A 226 16.22 16.04 -0.47
CA PRO A 226 17.45 16.44 0.23
C PRO A 226 18.17 17.64 -0.40
N ARG A 227 17.87 17.96 -1.67
CA ARG A 227 18.53 19.02 -2.44
C ARG A 227 17.73 20.33 -2.46
N LEU A 228 16.41 20.22 -2.43
CA LEU A 228 15.51 21.37 -2.41
C LEU A 228 15.36 21.96 -1.00
N VAL A 229 15.62 21.17 0.04
CA VAL A 229 15.42 21.58 1.42
C VAL A 229 16.74 22.05 2.01
N ASN A 230 16.81 23.35 2.36
CA ASN A 230 17.97 23.93 3.02
C ASN A 230 18.00 23.53 4.50
N LYS A 231 19.16 23.11 5.04
CA LYS A 231 19.30 22.61 6.42
C LYS A 231 18.77 23.61 7.47
N ALA A 232 19.01 24.91 7.27
CA ALA A 232 18.52 25.97 8.16
C ALA A 232 16.98 26.13 8.16
N ALA A 233 16.32 25.74 7.06
CA ALA A 233 14.86 25.76 6.97
C ALA A 233 14.21 24.52 7.62
N ILE A 234 14.95 23.40 7.75
CA ILE A 234 14.48 22.16 8.39
C ILE A 234 14.36 22.35 9.90
N GLU A 235 15.34 23.01 10.52
CA GLU A 235 15.39 23.18 11.99
C GLU A 235 14.29 24.12 12.51
N ASN A 236 13.94 25.14 11.74
CA ASN A 236 12.92 26.13 12.11
C ASN A 236 11.50 25.81 11.61
N TYR A 237 11.31 24.66 10.95
CA TYR A 237 10.00 24.31 10.42
C TYR A 237 9.02 23.95 11.53
N ARG A 238 7.87 24.63 11.58
CA ARG A 238 6.77 24.35 12.49
C ARG A 238 5.53 23.99 11.69
N ALA A 239 5.05 22.76 11.86
CA ALA A 239 3.86 22.25 11.19
C ALA A 239 2.58 23.06 11.53
N GLY A 240 2.58 23.77 12.66
CA GLY A 240 1.43 24.56 13.13
C GLY A 240 1.14 25.83 12.34
N ASP A 241 2.09 26.36 11.55
CA ASP A 241 1.98 27.70 10.96
C ASP A 241 1.09 27.75 9.71
N SER A 242 0.73 26.60 9.13
CA SER A 242 -0.09 26.54 7.91
C SER A 242 -1.48 25.94 8.16
N ILE A 243 -2.51 26.65 7.67
CA ILE A 243 -3.91 26.21 7.74
C ILE A 243 -4.13 24.87 7.04
N PHE A 244 -3.40 24.60 5.95
CA PHE A 244 -3.57 23.38 5.16
C PHE A 244 -3.17 22.12 5.95
N ILE A 245 -2.18 22.22 6.83
CA ILE A 245 -1.73 21.10 7.66
C ILE A 245 -2.78 20.75 8.73
N TRP A 246 -3.60 21.71 9.17
CA TRP A 246 -4.66 21.45 10.14
C TRP A 246 -5.76 20.55 9.60
N LEU A 247 -5.96 20.50 8.28
CA LEU A 247 -6.90 19.57 7.64
C LEU A 247 -6.31 18.17 7.45
N ALA A 248 -4.99 18.02 7.58
CA ALA A 248 -4.31 16.76 7.34
C ALA A 248 -4.46 15.81 8.56
N PRO A 249 -5.01 14.59 8.39
CA PRO A 249 -5.14 13.62 9.47
C PRO A 249 -3.84 13.33 10.25
N PRO A 250 -2.65 13.29 9.62
CA PRO A 250 -1.38 13.14 10.34
C PRO A 250 -1.15 14.17 11.45
N TYR A 251 -1.60 15.41 11.24
CA TYR A 251 -1.45 16.49 12.22
C TYR A 251 -2.32 16.22 13.46
N TRP A 252 -3.52 15.67 13.28
CA TRP A 252 -4.42 15.35 14.38
C TRP A 252 -3.81 14.29 15.31
N PHE A 253 -3.25 13.22 14.72
CA PHE A 253 -2.56 12.17 15.48
C PHE A 253 -1.30 12.70 16.17
N ALA A 254 -0.55 13.61 15.53
CA ALA A 254 0.64 14.22 16.11
C ALA A 254 0.31 15.14 17.31
N LYS A 255 -0.70 16.00 17.18
CA LYS A 255 -1.20 16.86 18.26
C LYS A 255 -1.75 16.03 19.42
N ALA A 256 -2.51 14.97 19.13
CA ALA A 256 -3.00 14.03 20.15
C ALA A 256 -1.85 13.36 20.92
N TRP A 257 -0.80 12.95 20.22
CA TRP A 257 0.38 12.36 20.84
C TRP A 257 1.15 13.35 21.71
N ASN A 258 1.33 14.58 21.24
CA ASN A 258 1.98 15.65 22.01
C ASN A 258 1.20 15.98 23.29
N LEU A 259 -0.12 16.11 23.21
CA LEU A 259 -0.99 16.37 24.36
C LEU A 259 -0.86 15.30 25.45
N LEU A 260 -0.86 14.02 25.06
CA LEU A 260 -0.76 12.89 26.00
C LEU A 260 0.60 12.79 26.71
N ASN A 261 1.66 13.36 26.13
CA ASN A 261 3.01 13.24 26.67
C ASN A 261 3.53 14.50 27.36
N ASN A 262 3.17 15.67 26.84
CA ASN A 262 3.63 16.97 27.35
C ASN A 262 2.57 17.67 28.20
N ALA A 263 1.36 17.10 28.35
CA ALA A 263 0.25 17.64 29.12
C ALA A 263 -0.11 19.11 28.79
N ASP A 264 0.11 19.53 27.54
CA ASP A 264 -0.23 20.87 27.07
C ASP A 264 -1.72 20.96 26.72
N PHE A 265 -2.55 21.26 27.72
CA PHE A 265 -4.02 21.30 27.63
C PHE A 265 -4.58 22.53 26.89
N GLY A 266 -3.98 22.91 25.77
CA GLY A 266 -4.55 23.92 24.87
C GLY A 266 -5.86 23.44 24.23
N ILE A 267 -6.82 24.36 24.05
CA ILE A 267 -8.12 24.09 23.39
C ILE A 267 -7.93 23.46 22.00
N SER A 268 -6.93 23.94 21.25
CA SER A 268 -6.60 23.37 19.93
C SER A 268 -6.14 21.91 20.03
N ALA A 269 -5.31 21.57 21.02
CA ALA A 269 -4.83 20.21 21.24
C ALA A 269 -5.97 19.25 21.61
N MET A 270 -6.92 19.71 22.44
CA MET A 270 -8.11 18.92 22.79
C MET A 270 -9.01 18.62 21.58
N ILE A 271 -9.26 19.62 20.71
CA ILE A 271 -10.05 19.44 19.49
C ILE A 271 -9.41 18.39 18.58
N PHE A 272 -8.10 18.48 18.35
CA PHE A 272 -7.39 17.53 17.49
C PHE A 272 -7.27 16.13 18.12
N MET A 273 -7.14 16.03 19.44
CA MET A 273 -7.23 14.75 20.15
C MET A 273 -8.60 14.10 19.94
N LEU A 274 -9.67 14.85 20.15
CA LEU A 274 -11.04 14.36 19.94
C LEU A 274 -11.23 13.91 18.48
N LEU A 275 -10.75 14.70 17.52
CA LEU A 275 -10.82 14.35 16.10
C LEU A 275 -10.02 13.08 15.77
N SER A 276 -8.83 12.91 16.37
CA SER A 276 -7.99 11.72 16.19
C SER A 276 -8.65 10.42 16.68
N ILE A 277 -9.62 10.51 17.61
CA ILE A 277 -10.36 9.37 18.17
C ILE A 277 -11.69 9.18 17.47
N VAL A 278 -12.47 10.26 17.32
CA VAL A 278 -13.82 10.21 16.75
C VAL A 278 -13.78 9.82 15.28
N VAL A 279 -12.84 10.34 14.49
CA VAL A 279 -12.78 10.04 13.05
C VAL A 279 -12.52 8.55 12.79
N PRO A 280 -11.48 7.89 13.35
CA PRO A 280 -11.30 6.45 13.15
C PRO A 280 -12.46 5.59 13.66
N ILE A 281 -13.10 5.96 14.77
CA ILE A 281 -14.24 5.21 15.31
C ILE A 281 -15.47 5.37 14.41
N ALA A 282 -15.77 6.60 13.99
CA ALA A 282 -16.85 6.87 13.03
C ALA A 282 -16.59 6.12 11.71
N SER A 283 -15.34 6.09 11.24
CA SER A 283 -14.93 5.33 10.07
C SER A 283 -15.31 3.85 10.18
N ILE A 284 -15.07 3.19 11.32
CA ILE A 284 -15.49 1.78 11.54
C ILE A 284 -17.00 1.63 11.37
N TRP A 285 -17.78 2.52 11.99
CA TRP A 285 -19.24 2.48 11.90
C TRP A 285 -19.73 2.60 10.45
N VAL A 286 -19.14 3.52 9.68
CA VAL A 286 -19.47 3.69 8.26
C VAL A 286 -19.07 2.44 7.45
N VAL A 287 -17.90 1.83 7.73
CA VAL A 287 -17.47 0.58 7.05
C VAL A 287 -18.50 -0.52 7.22
N ILE A 288 -18.92 -0.76 8.46
CA ILE A 288 -19.84 -1.86 8.79
C ILE A 288 -21.21 -1.61 8.17
N LYS A 289 -21.73 -0.38 8.28
CA LYS A 289 -23.11 -0.07 7.87
C LYS A 289 -23.26 0.11 6.35
N TYR A 290 -22.31 0.76 5.69
CA TYR A 290 -22.47 1.19 4.28
C TYR A 290 -21.52 0.48 3.31
N PHE A 291 -20.28 0.22 3.71
CA PHE A 291 -19.27 -0.36 2.81
C PHE A 291 -19.36 -1.87 2.72
N ALA A 292 -19.56 -2.59 3.82
CA ALA A 292 -19.60 -4.06 3.86
C ALA A 292 -20.57 -4.72 2.84
N PRO A 293 -21.85 -4.32 2.73
CA PRO A 293 -22.78 -4.95 1.76
C PRO A 293 -22.43 -4.63 0.31
N ASN A 294 -22.02 -3.40 0.01
CA ASN A 294 -21.64 -2.97 -1.34
C ASN A 294 -20.30 -3.57 -1.80
N PHE A 295 -19.36 -3.73 -0.87
CA PHE A 295 -18.04 -4.29 -1.12
C PHE A 295 -18.14 -5.77 -1.47
N ASN A 296 -18.87 -6.56 -0.67
CA ASN A 296 -19.04 -7.98 -0.91
C ASN A 296 -19.76 -8.26 -2.25
N ARG A 297 -20.77 -7.44 -2.59
CA ARG A 297 -21.50 -7.52 -3.86
C ARG A 297 -20.64 -7.15 -5.08
N LYS A 298 -19.73 -6.17 -4.95
CA LYS A 298 -18.82 -5.79 -6.04
C LYS A 298 -17.63 -6.75 -6.14
N LEU A 299 -17.14 -7.29 -5.02
CA LEU A 299 -16.12 -8.34 -4.99
C LEU A 299 -16.56 -9.57 -5.76
N SER A 300 -17.79 -10.07 -5.54
CA SER A 300 -18.31 -11.23 -6.27
C SER A 300 -18.42 -11.00 -7.79
N MET A 301 -18.66 -9.76 -8.22
CA MET A 301 -18.61 -9.39 -9.64
C MET A 301 -17.18 -9.43 -10.20
N ILE A 302 -16.16 -9.07 -9.42
CA ILE A 302 -14.74 -9.18 -9.81
C ILE A 302 -14.33 -10.67 -9.90
N SER A 303 -14.85 -11.51 -9.01
CA SER A 303 -14.65 -12.96 -8.98
C SER A 303 -15.19 -13.67 -10.21
N GLY A 304 -16.42 -13.35 -10.62
CA GLY A 304 -17.08 -13.98 -11.76
C GLY A 304 -16.39 -13.67 -13.10
N SER A 305 -15.67 -12.56 -13.17
CA SER A 305 -14.90 -12.17 -14.37
C SER A 305 -13.56 -12.90 -14.56
N GLU A 306 -13.07 -13.67 -13.58
CA GLU A 306 -11.85 -14.49 -13.77
C GLU A 306 -12.13 -15.84 -14.46
N GLY A 307 -13.38 -16.31 -14.47
CA GLY A 307 -13.81 -17.55 -15.12
C GLY A 307 -14.61 -17.37 -16.42
N GLY A 308 -14.89 -16.13 -16.82
CA GLY A 308 -15.64 -15.83 -18.04
C GLY A 308 -14.67 -15.61 -19.20
N VAL A 309 -14.79 -16.44 -20.23
CA VAL A 309 -14.29 -16.14 -21.58
C VAL A 309 -14.55 -14.67 -21.87
N ALA A 310 -13.51 -13.92 -22.26
CA ALA A 310 -13.61 -12.51 -22.63
C ALA A 310 -14.91 -12.27 -23.40
N PRO A 311 -15.71 -11.24 -23.08
CA PRO A 311 -16.98 -11.02 -23.74
C PRO A 311 -16.72 -11.01 -25.24
N LEU A 312 -17.22 -12.03 -25.95
CA LEU A 312 -17.33 -11.99 -27.39
C LEU A 312 -18.07 -10.67 -27.69
N PRO A 313 -17.53 -9.80 -28.56
CA PRO A 313 -18.15 -8.52 -28.85
C PRO A 313 -19.56 -8.79 -29.36
N LYS A 314 -20.56 -8.48 -28.52
CA LYS A 314 -21.96 -8.43 -28.94
C LYS A 314 -22.05 -7.29 -29.96
N ASN A 315 -22.50 -7.66 -31.15
CA ASN A 315 -22.59 -6.89 -32.40
C ASN A 315 -21.34 -6.94 -33.28
N GLY A 316 -21.50 -7.64 -34.41
CA GLY A 316 -20.64 -7.64 -35.58
C GLY A 316 -20.59 -6.30 -36.28
N LYS A 317 -20.18 -5.25 -35.57
CA LYS A 317 -19.39 -4.20 -36.20
C LYS A 317 -17.97 -4.71 -36.14
N ILE A 318 -17.43 -5.02 -37.31
CA ILE A 318 -15.99 -5.06 -37.53
C ILE A 318 -15.51 -3.70 -37.03
N ILE A 319 -15.06 -3.66 -35.76
CA ILE A 319 -14.22 -2.59 -35.29
C ILE A 319 -13.00 -2.80 -36.16
N SER A 320 -12.96 -2.09 -37.29
CA SER A 320 -11.71 -1.80 -37.96
C SER A 320 -10.88 -1.22 -36.84
N SER A 321 -10.01 -2.08 -36.28
CA SER A 321 -9.11 -1.59 -35.28
C SER A 321 -8.38 -0.52 -36.04
N THR A 322 -8.60 0.74 -35.67
CA THR A 322 -7.59 1.77 -35.71
C THR A 322 -6.43 1.22 -34.88
N THR A 323 -5.75 0.18 -35.40
CA THR A 323 -4.33 -0.06 -35.20
C THR A 323 -3.75 1.27 -35.53
N SER A 324 -3.52 2.04 -34.46
CA SER A 324 -3.28 3.46 -34.50
C SER A 324 -2.32 3.75 -35.64
N SER A 325 -2.62 4.76 -36.44
CA SER A 325 -1.75 5.19 -37.55
C SER A 325 -0.28 5.22 -37.09
N TYR A 326 -0.07 5.63 -35.83
CA TYR A 326 1.18 5.57 -35.08
C TYR A 326 1.85 4.18 -34.98
N LEU A 327 1.14 3.11 -34.59
CA LEU A 327 1.72 1.75 -34.52
C LEU A 327 2.15 1.26 -35.91
N SER A 328 1.38 1.59 -36.94
CA SER A 328 1.70 1.25 -38.32
C SER A 328 2.94 2.02 -38.83
N LEU A 329 3.15 3.25 -38.36
CA LEU A 329 4.31 4.09 -38.67
C LEU A 329 5.57 3.60 -37.95
N VAL A 330 5.48 3.35 -36.64
CA VAL A 330 6.61 2.83 -35.85
C VAL A 330 7.06 1.46 -36.38
N SER A 331 6.12 0.59 -36.75
CA SER A 331 6.47 -0.71 -37.37
C SER A 331 7.02 -0.58 -38.80
N LYS A 332 6.72 0.49 -39.55
CA LYS A 332 7.41 0.77 -40.83
C LYS A 332 8.86 1.21 -40.61
N TRP A 333 9.13 1.90 -39.51
CA TRP A 333 10.45 2.44 -39.22
C TRP A 333 11.38 1.42 -38.57
N PHE A 334 10.86 0.57 -37.68
CA PHE A 334 11.66 -0.38 -36.90
C PHE A 334 11.76 -1.80 -37.47
N SER A 335 10.93 -2.19 -38.45
CA SER A 335 10.90 -3.57 -38.94
C SER A 335 10.76 -3.68 -40.46
N ARG A 336 11.39 -4.69 -41.07
CA ARG A 336 11.27 -4.97 -42.52
C ARG A 336 9.89 -5.54 -42.88
N LYS A 337 9.51 -5.43 -44.16
CA LYS A 337 8.24 -5.97 -44.68
C LYS A 337 8.18 -7.50 -44.50
N GLY A 338 6.99 -8.02 -44.20
CA GLY A 338 6.73 -9.46 -44.08
C GLY A 338 6.63 -9.95 -42.63
N ALA A 339 7.24 -11.11 -42.35
CA ALA A 339 7.11 -11.82 -41.07
C ALA A 339 7.63 -11.01 -39.86
N GLU A 340 8.70 -10.23 -40.04
CA GLU A 340 9.31 -9.41 -38.99
C GLU A 340 8.34 -8.34 -38.47
N ARG A 341 7.62 -7.66 -39.36
CA ARG A 341 6.57 -6.69 -39.00
C ARG A 341 5.41 -7.34 -38.25
N MET A 342 5.02 -8.55 -38.63
CA MET A 342 3.97 -9.29 -37.92
C MET A 342 4.43 -9.68 -36.51
N ALA A 343 5.66 -10.18 -36.37
CA ALA A 343 6.26 -10.49 -35.08
C ALA A 343 6.37 -9.25 -34.18
N PHE A 344 6.77 -8.10 -34.74
CA PHE A 344 6.82 -6.82 -34.02
C PHE A 344 5.44 -6.37 -33.54
N LEU A 345 4.44 -6.38 -34.43
CA LEU A 345 3.07 -5.99 -34.07
C LEU A 345 2.45 -6.92 -33.03
N LEU A 346 2.70 -8.23 -33.14
CA LEU A 346 2.25 -9.22 -32.16
C LEU A 346 2.91 -8.97 -30.80
N THR A 347 4.24 -8.84 -30.77
CA THR A 347 5.00 -8.57 -29.54
C THR A 347 4.57 -7.25 -28.90
N TYR A 348 4.35 -6.20 -29.69
CA TYR A 348 3.84 -4.93 -29.19
C TYR A 348 2.44 -5.08 -28.60
N LYS A 349 1.52 -5.80 -29.27
CA LYS A 349 0.16 -6.04 -28.74
C LYS A 349 0.18 -6.85 -27.45
N ILE A 350 1.02 -7.87 -27.35
CA ILE A 350 1.19 -8.67 -26.13
C ILE A 350 1.76 -7.78 -25.01
N THR A 351 2.83 -7.07 -25.30
CA THR A 351 3.56 -6.24 -24.33
C THR A 351 2.72 -5.05 -23.83
N SER A 352 2.04 -4.34 -24.74
CA SER A 352 1.19 -3.19 -24.41
C SER A 352 -0.06 -3.55 -23.61
N ARG A 353 -0.53 -4.80 -23.70
CA ARG A 353 -1.64 -5.32 -22.92
C ARG A 353 -1.19 -5.96 -21.60
N SER A 354 0.06 -6.41 -21.51
CA SER A 354 0.61 -7.02 -20.30
C SER A 354 0.77 -6.00 -19.17
N ARG A 355 -0.04 -6.14 -18.12
CA ARG A 355 0.06 -5.35 -16.88
C ARG A 355 1.40 -5.57 -16.18
N GLU A 356 1.88 -6.81 -16.15
CA GLU A 356 3.15 -7.17 -15.53
C GLU A 356 4.33 -6.46 -16.20
N PHE A 357 4.29 -6.33 -17.53
CA PHE A 357 5.31 -5.57 -18.27
C PHE A 357 5.30 -4.09 -17.88
N LYS A 358 4.11 -3.45 -17.90
CA LYS A 358 3.97 -2.03 -17.52
C LYS A 358 4.49 -1.75 -16.11
N MET A 359 4.15 -2.62 -15.16
CA MET A 359 4.59 -2.52 -13.77
C MET A 359 6.11 -2.59 -13.60
N LYS A 360 6.83 -3.28 -14.50
CA LYS A 360 8.30 -3.41 -14.44
C LYS A 360 9.02 -2.31 -15.22
N VAL A 361 8.48 -1.90 -16.36
CA VAL A 361 9.18 -1.00 -17.30
C VAL A 361 8.79 0.46 -17.13
N TYR A 362 7.54 0.77 -16.79
CA TYR A 362 7.11 2.17 -16.69
C TYR A 362 7.76 2.92 -15.52
N PRO A 363 7.96 2.32 -14.33
CA PRO A 363 8.71 2.98 -13.27
C PRO A 363 10.13 3.33 -13.70
N SER A 364 10.85 2.44 -14.40
CA SER A 364 12.23 2.72 -14.85
C SER A 364 12.30 3.83 -15.90
N MET A 365 11.32 3.92 -16.80
CA MET A 365 11.19 5.06 -17.71
C MET A 365 10.90 6.36 -16.94
N GLY A 366 10.04 6.31 -15.93
CA GLY A 366 9.79 7.46 -15.05
C GLY A 366 11.03 7.90 -14.28
N TYR A 367 11.86 6.96 -13.81
CA TYR A 367 13.12 7.27 -13.15
C TYR A 367 14.09 8.00 -14.08
N LEU A 368 14.13 7.64 -15.37
CA LEU A 368 14.92 8.36 -16.37
C LEU A 368 14.44 9.81 -16.52
N VAL A 369 13.13 10.05 -16.55
CA VAL A 369 12.58 11.43 -16.61
C VAL A 369 12.98 12.23 -15.38
N VAL A 370 12.85 11.66 -14.18
CA VAL A 370 13.29 12.30 -12.92
C VAL A 370 14.79 12.60 -12.96
N TYR A 371 15.59 11.66 -13.47
CA TYR A 371 17.04 11.84 -13.61
C TYR A 371 17.41 12.96 -14.59
N LEU A 372 16.71 13.06 -15.73
CA LEU A 372 16.91 14.16 -16.69
C LEU A 372 16.58 15.50 -16.04
N VAL A 373 15.43 15.59 -15.35
CA VAL A 373 15.05 16.78 -14.58
C VAL A 373 16.14 17.13 -13.58
N MET A 374 16.69 16.14 -12.87
CA MET A 374 17.78 16.35 -11.91
C MET A 374 19.03 16.94 -12.56
N ILE A 375 19.44 16.48 -13.74
CA ILE A 375 20.58 17.06 -14.48
C ILE A 375 20.31 18.52 -14.83
N PHE A 376 19.11 18.85 -15.33
CA PHE A 376 18.76 20.23 -15.66
C PHE A 376 18.79 21.16 -14.44
N PHE A 377 18.34 20.70 -13.27
CA PHE A 377 18.40 21.49 -12.03
C PHE A 377 19.82 21.61 -11.46
N THR A 378 20.70 20.63 -11.70
CA THR A 378 22.07 20.63 -11.18
C THR A 378 23.03 21.43 -12.07
N ASN A 379 22.81 21.46 -13.39
CA ASN A 379 23.70 22.12 -14.36
C ASN A 379 23.57 23.66 -14.46
N LYS A 380 22.76 24.32 -13.62
CA LYS A 380 22.74 25.80 -13.53
C LYS A 380 24.04 26.42 -12.96
N LYS A 381 25.11 25.64 -12.78
CA LYS A 381 26.45 26.09 -12.39
C LYS A 381 27.54 25.87 -13.45
N ILE A 382 27.21 25.50 -14.69
CA ILE A 382 28.20 25.53 -15.79
C ILE A 382 28.02 26.86 -16.52
N THR A 383 28.68 27.89 -16.01
CA THR A 383 28.81 29.17 -16.71
C THR A 383 29.73 28.96 -17.90
N VAL A 384 29.37 29.52 -19.04
CA VAL A 384 30.12 29.49 -20.32
C VAL A 384 31.54 30.08 -20.22
N ALA A 385 31.93 30.62 -19.05
CA ALA A 385 33.26 31.12 -18.74
C ALA A 385 34.33 30.01 -18.56
N ASP A 386 33.94 28.79 -18.16
CA ASP A 386 34.90 27.68 -17.97
C ASP A 386 35.33 27.03 -19.31
N LEU A 387 34.72 27.43 -20.43
CA LEU A 387 35.16 27.04 -21.78
C LEU A 387 36.09 28.08 -22.43
N SER A 388 36.37 29.20 -21.75
CA SER A 388 37.26 30.26 -22.25
C SER A 388 38.66 30.27 -21.60
N TYR A 389 38.90 29.45 -20.59
CA TYR A 389 40.24 29.28 -19.98
C TYR A 389 40.68 27.81 -20.10
N GLY A 390 40.80 27.38 -21.35
CA GLY A 390 41.52 26.17 -21.74
C GLY A 390 42.55 26.53 -22.80
N SER A 391 43.60 27.24 -22.39
CA SER A 391 44.87 27.39 -23.11
C SER A 391 45.99 26.89 -22.22
#